data_AF-A0AAQ4EKL4-F1
#
_entry.id   AF-A0AAQ4EKL4-F1
#
_cell.length_a   1.000
_cell.length_b   1.000
_cell.length_c   1.000
_cell.angle_alpha   90.00
_cell.angle_beta   90.00
_cell.angle_gamma   90.00
#
_symmetry.space_group_name_H-M   'P 1'
#
loop_
_entity.id
_entity.type
_entity.pdbx_description
1 polymer ?
#
loop_
_entity_poly.entity_id
_entity_poly.type
_entity_poly.pdbx_seq_one_letter_code
_entity_poly.pdbx_strand_id
1 'polypeptide(L)'
;MSYGLPLTPAADSCRTARHALSLIATARPPAFITTLAREVHRYNTLAQNAQSLNISLHQTVLSRARPEILRIVELLIDKMQTEVADLLVEASLALSPI
;
A
#
# COMPACT_ATOMS: atom_id res chain seq x y z
N MET A 1 -26.33 15.51 10.31
CA MET A 1 -25.40 15.82 11.41
C MET A 1 -25.38 14.64 12.37
N SER A 2 -24.58 13.58 12.10
CA SER A 2 -24.47 12.44 13.03
C SER A 2 -23.37 12.74 14.06
N TYR A 3 -23.76 13.46 15.12
CA TYR A 3 -22.95 13.66 16.31
C TYR A 3 -23.50 12.72 17.38
N GLY A 4 -22.70 11.78 17.90
CA GLY A 4 -22.97 11.26 19.25
C GLY A 4 -22.90 9.75 19.53
N LEU A 5 -22.50 8.87 18.61
CA LEU A 5 -22.12 7.51 19.01
C LEU A 5 -20.60 7.35 18.95
N PRO A 6 -19.95 6.75 19.98
CA PRO A 6 -18.53 6.43 19.91
C PRO A 6 -18.30 5.57 18.67
N LEU A 7 -17.23 5.87 17.92
CA LEU A 7 -16.79 5.02 16.81
C LEU A 7 -16.73 3.58 17.32
N THR A 8 -17.24 2.63 16.54
CA THR A 8 -17.06 1.21 16.89
C THR A 8 -15.56 0.93 17.03
N PRO A 9 -15.12 -0.01 17.90
CA PRO A 9 -13.70 -0.29 18.08
C PRO A 9 -12.96 -0.57 16.76
N ALA A 10 -13.65 -1.23 15.81
CA ALA A 10 -13.13 -1.48 14.47
C ALA A 10 -12.99 -0.20 13.63
N ALA A 11 -13.96 0.71 13.70
CA ALA A 11 -13.90 1.98 12.99
C ALA A 11 -12.79 2.90 13.53
N ASP A 12 -12.61 2.92 14.86
CA ASP A 12 -11.52 3.66 15.50
C ASP A 12 -10.14 3.07 15.14
N SER A 13 -10.01 1.74 15.19
CA SER A 13 -8.78 1.03 14.77
C SER A 13 -8.44 1.34 13.31
N CYS A 14 -9.42 1.32 12.40
CA CYS A 14 -9.23 1.69 11.00
C CYS A 14 -8.78 3.16 10.83
N ARG A 15 -9.36 4.08 11.60
CA ARG A 15 -8.96 5.50 11.58
C ARG A 15 -7.51 5.65 12.04
N THR A 16 -7.16 5.03 13.16
CA THR A 16 -5.81 5.07 13.74
C THR A 16 -4.78 4.42 12.82
N ALA A 17 -5.09 3.26 12.24
CA ALA A 17 -4.23 2.59 11.28
C ALA A 17 -3.97 3.47 10.05
N ARG A 18 -5.01 4.11 9.50
CA ARG A 18 -4.87 5.02 8.35
C ARG A 18 -3.96 6.21 8.69
N HIS A 19 -4.12 6.79 9.88
CA HIS A 19 -3.27 7.89 10.33
C HIS A 19 -1.82 7.44 10.51
N ALA A 20 -1.59 6.33 11.21
CA ALA A 20 -0.26 5.76 11.42
C ALA A 20 0.45 5.44 10.09
N LEU A 21 -0.25 4.84 9.13
CA LEU A 21 0.32 4.55 7.80
C LEU A 21 0.73 5.83 7.06
N SER A 22 -0.05 6.91 7.19
CA SER A 22 0.30 8.21 6.59
C SER A 22 1.57 8.78 7.22
N LEU A 23 1.71 8.67 8.55
CA LEU A 23 2.91 9.11 9.27
C LEU A 23 4.15 8.28 8.88
N ILE A 24 4.01 6.95 8.80
CA ILE A 24 5.11 6.06 8.40
C ILE A 24 5.57 6.39 6.98
N ALA A 25 4.63 6.50 6.04
CA ALA A 25 4.94 6.77 4.65
C ALA A 25 5.63 8.12 4.46
N THR A 26 5.15 9.17 5.12
CA THR A 26 5.73 10.51 5.00
C THR A 26 7.07 10.65 5.74
N ALA A 27 7.28 9.91 6.83
CA ALA A 27 8.55 9.93 7.56
C ALA A 27 9.67 9.16 6.83
N ARG A 28 9.32 8.12 6.05
CA ARG A 28 10.28 7.27 5.33
C ARG A 28 9.74 6.82 3.96
N PRO A 29 9.63 7.74 2.99
CA PRO A 29 9.09 7.43 1.66
C PRO A 29 9.82 6.29 0.94
N PRO A 30 11.18 6.23 0.95
CA PRO A 30 11.90 5.13 0.29
C PRO A 30 11.53 3.76 0.84
N ALA A 31 11.55 3.61 2.17
CA ALA A 31 11.24 2.34 2.81
C ALA A 31 9.80 1.87 2.53
N PHE A 32 8.85 2.81 2.48
CA PHE A 32 7.47 2.52 2.14
C PHE A 32 7.33 2.02 0.70
N ILE A 33 7.89 2.77 -0.26
CA ILE A 33 7.81 2.44 -1.70
C ILE A 33 8.51 1.12 -2.00
N THR A 34 9.73 0.90 -1.49
CA THR A 34 10.45 -0.36 -1.72
C THR A 34 9.69 -1.57 -1.16
N THR A 35 9.11 -1.44 0.04
CA THR A 35 8.33 -2.53 0.65
C THR A 35 7.08 -2.83 -0.18
N LEU A 36 6.35 -1.79 -0.61
CA LEU A 36 5.19 -1.94 -1.46
C LEU A 36 5.54 -2.64 -2.78
N ALA A 37 6.64 -2.22 -3.40
CA ALA A 37 7.08 -2.76 -4.68
C ALA A 37 7.39 -4.26 -4.57
N ARG A 38 8.05 -4.71 -3.48
CA ARG A 38 8.27 -6.14 -3.21
C ARG A 38 6.97 -6.92 -3.02
N GLU A 39 6.00 -6.34 -2.31
CA GLU A 39 4.69 -6.97 -2.12
C GLU A 39 3.90 -7.09 -3.43
N VAL A 40 4.00 -6.09 -4.32
CA VAL A 40 3.43 -6.17 -5.67
C VAL A 40 4.10 -7.28 -6.49
N HIS A 41 5.42 -7.40 -6.44
CA HIS A 41 6.13 -8.49 -7.10
C HIS A 41 5.69 -9.86 -6.57
N ARG A 42 5.63 -10.03 -5.25
CA ARG A 42 5.14 -11.25 -4.59
C ARG A 42 3.71 -11.58 -5.02
N TYR A 43 2.83 -10.58 -5.06
CA TYR A 43 1.46 -10.76 -5.53
C TYR A 43 1.39 -11.18 -7.00
N ASN A 44 2.24 -10.62 -7.86
CA ASN A 44 2.31 -11.02 -9.27
C ASN A 44 2.77 -12.46 -9.42
N THR A 45 3.80 -12.90 -8.69
CA THR A 45 4.23 -14.30 -8.65
C THR A 45 3.09 -15.21 -8.14
N LEU A 46 2.36 -14.77 -7.11
CA LEU A 46 1.21 -15.49 -6.59
C LEU A 46 0.08 -15.59 -7.62
N ALA A 47 -0.20 -14.50 -8.34
CA ALA A 47 -1.22 -14.43 -9.37
C ALA A 47 -0.93 -15.39 -10.54
N GLN A 48 0.34 -15.50 -10.94
CA GLN A 48 0.77 -16.47 -11.96
C GLN A 48 0.55 -17.92 -11.52
N ASN A 49 0.71 -18.22 -10.22
CA ASN A 49 0.57 -19.57 -9.67
C ASN A 49 -0.81 -19.83 -9.02
N ALA A 50 -1.75 -18.88 -9.12
CA ALA A 50 -2.99 -18.89 -8.33
C ALA A 50 -3.86 -20.12 -8.61
N GLN A 51 -3.92 -20.55 -9.87
CA GLN A 51 -4.69 -21.73 -10.29
C GLN A 51 -4.10 -23.02 -9.72
N SER A 52 -2.78 -23.18 -9.78
CA SER A 52 -2.07 -24.35 -9.26
C SER A 52 -2.15 -24.45 -7.73
N LEU A 53 -2.18 -23.30 -7.05
CA LEU A 53 -2.21 -23.22 -5.59
C LEU A 53 -3.63 -23.13 -5.00
N ASN A 54 -4.66 -23.05 -5.85
CA ASN A 54 -6.05 -22.82 -5.46
C ASN A 54 -6.22 -21.62 -4.50
N ILE A 55 -5.56 -20.51 -4.85
CA ILE A 55 -5.55 -19.29 -4.03
C ILE A 55 -6.52 -18.26 -4.60
N SER A 56 -7.37 -17.74 -3.72
CA SER A 56 -8.25 -16.63 -4.02
C SER A 56 -7.50 -15.29 -3.98
N LEU A 57 -7.17 -14.74 -5.15
CA LEU A 57 -6.43 -13.47 -5.27
C LEU A 57 -7.16 -12.27 -4.64
N HIS A 58 -8.49 -12.26 -4.69
CA HIS A 58 -9.31 -11.17 -4.14
C HIS A 58 -9.30 -11.13 -2.60
N GLN A 59 -8.94 -12.24 -1.94
CA GLN A 59 -8.82 -12.30 -0.48
C GLN A 59 -7.43 -11.91 0.03
N THR A 60 -6.46 -11.75 -0.86
CA THR A 60 -5.10 -11.34 -0.47
C THR A 60 -5.10 -9.94 0.16
N VAL A 61 -4.19 -9.73 1.12
CA VAL A 61 -4.05 -8.45 1.82
C VAL A 61 -3.79 -7.32 0.84
N LEU A 62 -2.91 -7.52 -0.15
CA LEU A 62 -2.59 -6.50 -1.15
C LEU A 62 -3.82 -6.10 -1.98
N SER A 63 -4.64 -7.06 -2.40
CA SER A 63 -5.87 -6.78 -3.15
C SER A 63 -6.86 -5.95 -2.34
N ARG A 64 -7.04 -6.29 -1.05
CA ARG A 64 -7.93 -5.57 -0.13
C ARG A 64 -7.41 -4.21 0.31
N ALA A 65 -6.10 -4.05 0.41
CA ALA A 65 -5.43 -2.83 0.85
C ALA A 65 -5.22 -1.80 -0.27
N ARG A 66 -5.45 -2.19 -1.54
CA ARG A 66 -5.32 -1.33 -2.72
C ARG A 66 -5.85 0.10 -2.57
N PRO A 67 -7.08 0.37 -2.07
CA PRO A 67 -7.57 1.74 -1.94
C PRO A 67 -6.73 2.58 -0.96
N GLU A 68 -6.27 2.00 0.14
CA GLU A 68 -5.43 2.72 1.11
C GLU A 68 -4.01 2.96 0.59
N ILE A 69 -3.47 2.00 -0.17
CA ILE A 69 -2.16 2.16 -0.81
C ILE A 69 -2.20 3.33 -1.79
N LEU A 70 -3.20 3.38 -2.68
CA LEU A 70 -3.34 4.47 -3.64
C LEU A 70 -3.49 5.83 -2.95
N ARG A 71 -4.30 5.90 -1.90
CA ARG A 71 -4.46 7.12 -1.08
C ARG A 71 -3.14 7.61 -0.47
N ILE A 72 -2.29 6.69 0.00
CA ILE A 72 -0.98 7.06 0.58
C ILE A 72 -0.02 7.50 -0.52
N VAL A 73 -0.02 6.83 -1.68
CA VAL A 73 0.81 7.23 -2.82
C VAL A 73 0.43 8.62 -3.31
N GLU A 74 -0.87 8.92 -3.43
CA GLU A 74 -1.36 10.27 -3.75
C GLU A 74 -0.86 11.30 -2.73
N LEU A 75 -0.98 11.01 -1.43
CA LEU A 75 -0.46 11.88 -0.36
C LEU A 75 1.05 12.14 -0.48
N LEU A 76 1.83 11.12 -0.84
CA LEU A 76 3.28 11.26 -1.03
C LEU A 76 3.58 12.13 -2.26
N ILE A 77 2.88 11.91 -3.37
CA ILE A 77 3.03 12.71 -4.59
C ILE A 77 2.73 14.19 -4.28
N ASP A 78 1.64 14.48 -3.57
CA ASP A 78 1.26 15.84 -3.21
C ASP A 78 2.31 16.57 -2.35
N LYS A 79 3.06 15.83 -1.53
CA LYS A 79 4.04 16.42 -0.60
C LYS A 79 5.46 16.47 -1.12
N MET A 80 5.85 15.54 -1.99
CA MET A 80 7.25 15.26 -2.34
C MET A 80 7.35 14.59 -3.72
N GLN A 81 6.64 15.14 -4.70
CA GLN A 81 6.51 14.61 -6.06
C GLN A 81 7.84 14.14 -6.68
N THR A 82 8.89 14.96 -6.62
CA THR A 82 10.19 14.65 -7.25
C THR A 82 10.83 13.42 -6.61
N GLU A 83 10.88 13.37 -5.27
CA GLU A 83 11.46 12.24 -4.54
C GLU A 83 10.68 10.94 -4.82
N VAL A 84 9.35 11.02 -4.85
CA VAL A 84 8.50 9.86 -5.16
C VAL A 84 8.73 9.38 -6.59
N ALA A 85 8.87 10.28 -7.56
CA ALA A 85 9.13 9.92 -8.95
C ALA A 85 10.47 9.17 -9.08
N ASP A 86 11.53 9.68 -8.45
CA ASP A 86 12.85 9.05 -8.46
C ASP A 86 12.80 7.65 -7.82
N LEU A 87 12.12 7.52 -6.67
CA LEU A 87 11.96 6.25 -5.96
C LEU A 87 11.14 5.22 -6.74
N LEU A 88 10.13 5.65 -7.51
CA LEU A 88 9.34 4.75 -8.35
C LEU A 88 10.14 4.23 -9.54
N VAL A 89 10.97 5.08 -10.15
CA VAL A 89 11.89 4.66 -11.22
C VAL A 89 12.86 3.62 -10.67
N GLU A 90 13.51 3.89 -9.54
CA GLU A 90 14.43 2.96 -8.90
C GLU A 90 13.76 1.63 -8.54
N ALA A 91 12.57 1.67 -7.92
CA ALA A 91 11.82 0.47 -7.57
C ALA A 91 11.39 -0.35 -8.80
N SER A 92 11.02 0.31 -9.90
CA SER A 92 10.67 -0.37 -11.16
C SER A 92 11.86 -1.07 -11.80
N LEU A 93 13.05 -0.46 -11.75
CA LEU A 93 14.30 -1.07 -12.22
C LEU A 93 14.69 -2.27 -11.36
N ALA A 94 14.62 -2.13 -10.03
CA ALA A 94 14.98 -3.19 -9.09
C ALA A 94 14.07 -4.42 -9.14
N LEU A 95 12.85 -4.29 -9.68
CA LEU A 95 11.87 -5.38 -9.81
C LEU A 95 11.71 -5.87 -11.25
N SER A 96 12.37 -5.24 -12.21
CA SER A 96 12.45 -5.75 -13.57
C SER A 96 13.32 -7.02 -13.58
N PRO A 97 12.83 -8.15 -14.12
CA PRO A 97 13.69 -9.30 -14.32
C PRO A 97 14.67 -8.93 -15.45
N ILE A 98 15.96 -8.87 -15.12
CA ILE A 98 17.00 -9.20 -16.09
C ILE A 98 16.83 -10.69 -16.44
#